data_AF-A0A1B1AEX2-F1
#
_entry.id   AF-A0A1B1AEX2-F1
#
_cell.length_a   1.000
_cell.length_b   1.000
_cell.length_c   1.000
_cell.angle_alpha   90.00
_cell.angle_beta   90.00
_cell.angle_gamma   90.00
#
_symmetry.space_group_name_H-M   'P 1'
#
loop_
_entity.id
_entity.type
_entity.pdbx_description
1 polymer ?
#
loop_
_entity_poly.entity_id
_entity_poly.type
_entity_poly.pdbx_seq_one_letter_code
_entity_poly.pdbx_strand_id
1 'polypeptide(L)'
;MNERQRDLFLWVWSRRRAPGQAAISLRGAIIGVLGGVLFTLMLIGDIGADRGSYTGVSALLPLLERGAKLLFLSVGAFGALGFIGANRVYAAQEAQYQAILQTGACVPDQKPIMQMSDRGPAIAVGIAVAVIIGFILFVAITLG
;
A
#
# COMPACT_ATOMS: atom_id res chain seq x y z
N MET A 1 -10.54 20.88 -9.92
CA MET A 1 -10.16 19.77 -10.82
C MET A 1 -10.45 20.23 -12.24
N ASN A 2 -9.47 20.21 -13.15
CA ASN A 2 -9.69 20.59 -14.55
C ASN A 2 -10.59 19.57 -15.26
N GLU A 3 -11.27 19.99 -16.33
CA GLU A 3 -12.15 19.10 -17.11
C GLU A 3 -11.43 17.86 -17.63
N ARG A 4 -10.23 18.01 -18.19
CA ARG A 4 -9.42 16.86 -18.64
C ARG A 4 -9.03 15.91 -17.50
N GLN A 5 -8.77 16.44 -16.31
CA GLN A 5 -8.45 15.63 -15.13
C GLN A 5 -9.69 14.88 -14.63
N ARG A 6 -10.85 15.54 -14.63
CA ARG A 6 -12.15 14.94 -14.32
C ARG A 6 -12.45 13.80 -15.29
N ASP A 7 -12.33 14.06 -16.58
CA ASP A 7 -12.66 13.10 -17.63
C ASP A 7 -11.69 11.91 -17.60
N LEU A 8 -10.39 12.15 -17.34
CA LEU A 8 -9.44 11.08 -17.14
C LEU A 8 -9.79 10.26 -15.91
N PHE A 9 -10.13 10.91 -14.79
CA PHE A 9 -10.55 10.21 -13.59
C PHE A 9 -11.78 9.34 -13.85
N LEU A 10 -12.82 9.87 -14.48
CA LEU A 10 -14.02 9.12 -14.86
C LEU A 10 -13.69 7.90 -15.74
N TRP A 11 -12.84 8.09 -16.75
CA TRP A 11 -12.41 7.02 -17.65
C TRP A 11 -11.58 5.93 -16.94
N VAL A 12 -10.64 6.35 -16.09
CA VAL A 12 -9.76 5.42 -15.36
C VAL A 12 -10.57 4.66 -14.31
N TRP A 13 -11.40 5.38 -13.56
CA TRP A 13 -12.18 4.79 -12.48
C TRP A 13 -13.29 3.87 -12.98
N SER A 14 -13.98 4.21 -14.07
CA SER A 14 -15.01 3.35 -14.68
C SER A 14 -14.47 1.96 -15.04
N ARG A 15 -13.19 1.87 -15.44
CA ARG A 15 -12.49 0.61 -15.71
C ARG A 15 -11.96 -0.05 -14.45
N ARG A 16 -11.37 0.73 -13.53
CA ARG A 16 -10.78 0.20 -12.30
C ARG A 16 -11.80 -0.36 -11.33
N ARG A 17 -13.05 0.13 -11.35
CA ARG A 17 -14.12 -0.34 -10.47
C ARG A 17 -14.75 -1.66 -10.93
N ALA A 18 -14.52 -2.10 -12.17
CA ALA A 18 -15.14 -3.29 -12.75
C ALA A 18 -14.95 -4.60 -11.93
N PRO A 19 -13.77 -4.87 -11.32
CA PRO A 19 -13.58 -6.04 -10.46
C PRO A 19 -14.36 -5.98 -9.13
N GLY A 20 -14.88 -4.81 -8.75
CA GLY A 20 -15.62 -4.61 -7.50
C GLY A 20 -14.73 -4.39 -6.26
N GLN A 21 -15.38 -3.90 -5.20
CA GLN A 21 -14.76 -3.55 -3.92
C GLN A 21 -14.08 -4.74 -3.24
N ALA A 22 -14.70 -5.93 -3.28
CA ALA A 22 -14.17 -7.15 -2.66
C ALA A 22 -12.84 -7.58 -3.30
N ALA A 23 -12.73 -7.53 -4.63
CA ALA A 23 -11.50 -7.89 -5.33
C ALA A 23 -10.35 -6.90 -5.03
N ILE A 24 -10.67 -5.61 -4.92
CA ILE A 24 -9.67 -4.56 -4.65
C ILE A 24 -9.18 -4.63 -3.20
N SER A 25 -10.09 -4.84 -2.25
CA SER A 25 -9.75 -5.02 -0.84
C SER A 25 -8.93 -6.28 -0.61
N LEU A 26 -9.23 -7.39 -1.31
CA LEU A 26 -8.41 -8.60 -1.28
C LEU A 26 -7.00 -8.36 -1.83
N ARG A 27 -6.86 -7.61 -2.92
CA ARG A 27 -5.53 -7.20 -3.43
C ARG A 27 -4.77 -6.36 -2.40
N GLY A 28 -5.47 -5.45 -1.73
CA GLY A 28 -4.91 -4.69 -0.61
C GLY A 28 -4.43 -5.59 0.52
N ALA A 29 -5.22 -6.61 0.89
CA ALA A 29 -4.84 -7.59 1.89
C ALA A 29 -3.58 -8.36 1.50
N ILE A 30 -3.46 -8.81 0.24
CA ILE A 30 -2.28 -9.51 -0.26
C ILE A 30 -1.03 -8.62 -0.15
N ILE A 31 -1.14 -7.35 -0.55
CA ILE A 31 -0.03 -6.38 -0.43
C ILE A 31 0.35 -6.19 1.04
N GLY A 32 -0.66 -6.08 1.92
CA GLY A 32 -0.46 -6.03 3.36
C GLY A 32 0.29 -7.25 3.89
N VAL A 33 -0.16 -8.46 3.54
CA VAL A 33 0.51 -9.71 3.92
C VAL A 33 1.98 -9.72 3.49
N LEU A 34 2.27 -9.31 2.25
CA LEU A 34 3.67 -9.21 1.76
C LEU A 34 4.49 -8.21 2.60
N GLY A 35 3.89 -7.08 2.98
CA GLY A 35 4.50 -6.11 3.90
C GLY A 35 4.78 -6.70 5.28
N GLY A 36 3.85 -7.47 5.84
CA GLY A 36 4.02 -8.15 7.13
C GLY A 36 5.10 -9.24 7.10
N VAL A 37 5.21 -9.97 5.99
CA VAL A 37 6.30 -10.93 5.75
C VAL A 37 7.65 -10.20 5.72
N LEU A 38 7.78 -9.14 4.92
CA LEU A 38 9.00 -8.36 4.81
C LEU A 38 9.40 -7.73 6.16
N PHE A 39 8.43 -7.18 6.90
CA PHE A 39 8.63 -6.65 8.24
C PHE A 39 9.17 -7.70 9.21
N THR A 40 8.58 -8.90 9.19
CA THR A 40 9.03 -10.01 10.03
C THR A 40 10.47 -10.43 9.69
N LEU A 41 10.80 -10.50 8.39
CA LEU A 41 12.15 -10.83 7.92
C LEU A 41 13.19 -9.78 8.34
N MET A 42 12.81 -8.50 8.41
CA MET A 42 13.70 -7.45 8.91
C MET A 42 13.95 -7.59 10.41
N LEU A 43 12.91 -7.89 11.20
CA LEU A 43 13.03 -7.98 12.66
C LEU A 43 13.60 -9.30 13.19
N ILE A 44 13.49 -10.39 12.42
CA ILE A 44 13.96 -11.71 12.90
C ILE A 44 15.48 -11.74 13.14
N GLY A 45 16.23 -10.86 12.47
CA GLY A 45 17.67 -10.66 12.70
C GLY A 45 17.99 -10.09 14.08
N ASP A 46 17.20 -9.12 14.57
CA ASP A 46 17.44 -8.43 15.84
C ASP A 46 17.00 -9.24 17.06
N ILE A 47 16.07 -10.18 16.88
CA ILE A 47 15.54 -11.04 17.97
C ILE A 47 16.61 -12.02 18.50
N GLY A 48 17.69 -12.23 17.74
CA GLY A 48 18.75 -13.16 18.06
C GLY A 48 19.84 -12.63 19.01
N ALA A 49 19.75 -11.38 19.51
CA ALA A 49 20.81 -10.72 20.28
C ALA A 49 20.87 -11.10 21.77
N ASP A 50 19.75 -11.47 22.41
CA ASP A 50 19.70 -11.89 23.82
C ASP A 50 19.84 -13.42 23.99
N ARG A 51 20.98 -13.98 23.54
CA ARG A 51 21.29 -15.41 23.76
C ARG A 51 21.89 -15.65 25.13
N GLY A 52 21.04 -15.65 26.16
CA GLY A 52 21.36 -16.30 27.42
C GLY A 52 21.54 -17.81 27.21
N SER A 53 22.77 -18.30 27.28
CA SER A 53 23.20 -19.70 27.49
C SER A 53 22.66 -20.85 26.61
N TYR A 54 21.81 -20.62 25.60
CA TYR A 54 21.37 -21.69 24.69
C TYR A 54 22.35 -21.87 23.51
N THR A 55 23.13 -22.96 23.52
CA THR A 55 24.05 -23.33 22.44
C THR A 55 23.47 -24.43 21.54
N GLY A 56 23.48 -24.23 20.22
CA GLY A 56 23.14 -25.26 19.23
C GLY A 56 21.67 -25.28 18.77
N VAL A 57 21.17 -26.44 18.34
CA VAL A 57 19.82 -26.63 17.76
C VAL A 57 18.70 -26.26 18.74
N SER A 58 18.95 -26.32 20.05
CA SER A 58 18.02 -25.88 21.10
C SER A 58 17.78 -24.36 21.13
N ALA A 59 18.68 -23.55 20.54
CA ALA A 59 18.46 -22.13 20.32
C ALA A 59 17.58 -21.83 19.08
N LEU A 60 17.47 -22.78 18.15
CA LEU A 60 16.64 -22.64 16.94
C LEU A 60 15.15 -22.79 17.26
N LEU A 61 14.78 -23.64 18.22
CA LEU A 61 13.39 -23.85 18.62
C LEU A 61 12.70 -22.56 19.11
N PRO A 62 13.24 -21.82 20.09
CA PRO A 62 12.62 -20.57 20.55
C PRO A 62 12.71 -19.44 19.51
N LEU A 63 13.73 -19.45 18.64
CA LEU A 63 13.82 -18.51 17.51
C LEU A 63 12.69 -18.76 16.49
N LEU A 64 12.46 -20.03 16.13
CA LEU A 64 11.35 -20.44 15.26
C LEU A 64 10.00 -20.13 15.89
N GLU A 65 9.82 -20.40 17.19
CA GLU A 65 8.55 -20.14 17.87
C GLU A 65 8.24 -18.64 17.96
N ARG A 66 9.22 -17.81 18.33
CA ARG A 66 9.07 -16.35 18.40
C ARG A 66 8.93 -15.74 17.01
N GLY A 67 9.73 -16.18 16.05
CA GLY A 67 9.65 -15.78 14.64
C GLY A 67 8.30 -16.14 14.02
N ALA A 68 7.76 -17.32 14.32
CA ALA A 68 6.44 -17.74 13.86
C ALA A 68 5.30 -16.92 14.50
N LYS A 69 5.38 -16.63 15.81
CA LYS A 69 4.40 -15.75 16.49
C LYS A 69 4.40 -14.36 15.88
N LEU A 70 5.59 -13.79 15.63
CA LEU A 70 5.72 -12.49 15.00
C LEU A 70 5.26 -12.49 13.55
N LEU A 71 5.56 -13.54 12.79
CA LEU A 71 5.05 -13.70 11.44
C LEU A 71 3.53 -13.71 11.42
N PHE A 72 2.92 -14.51 12.29
CA PHE A 72 1.46 -14.62 12.38
C PHE A 72 0.81 -13.28 12.74
N LEU A 73 1.33 -12.59 13.76
CA LEU A 73 0.83 -11.28 14.19
C LEU A 73 1.03 -10.23 13.09
N SER A 74 2.21 -10.18 12.46
CA SER A 74 2.54 -9.19 11.43
C SER A 74 1.74 -9.42 10.16
N VAL A 75 1.63 -10.67 9.69
CA VAL A 75 0.84 -11.03 8.50
C VAL A 75 -0.63 -10.68 8.73
N GLY A 76 -1.19 -11.01 9.90
CA GLY A 76 -2.57 -10.68 10.25
C GLY A 76 -2.82 -9.17 10.31
N ALA A 77 -1.96 -8.44 11.04
CA ALA A 77 -2.10 -6.99 11.22
C ALA A 77 -1.93 -6.24 9.90
N PHE A 78 -0.86 -6.50 9.15
CA PHE A 78 -0.61 -5.82 7.88
C PHE A 78 -1.62 -6.23 6.81
N GLY A 79 -2.06 -7.50 6.77
CA GLY A 79 -3.14 -7.95 5.90
C GLY A 79 -4.45 -7.21 6.16
N ALA A 80 -4.84 -7.06 7.43
CA ALA A 80 -6.02 -6.28 7.82
C ALA A 80 -5.89 -4.79 7.47
N LEU A 81 -4.73 -4.19 7.73
CA LEU A 81 -4.45 -2.80 7.35
C LEU A 81 -4.52 -2.59 5.84
N GLY A 82 -3.93 -3.50 5.06
CA GLY A 82 -4.00 -3.48 3.61
C GLY A 82 -5.42 -3.60 3.09
N PHE A 83 -6.23 -4.48 3.68
CA PHE A 83 -7.64 -4.65 3.36
C PHE A 83 -8.44 -3.37 3.64
N ILE A 84 -8.36 -2.83 4.86
CA ILE A 84 -9.09 -1.63 5.29
C ILE A 84 -8.66 -0.41 4.49
N GLY A 85 -7.35 -0.24 4.27
CA GLY A 85 -6.80 0.87 3.49
C GLY A 85 -7.30 0.84 2.05
N ALA A 86 -7.21 -0.31 1.38
CA ALA A 86 -7.73 -0.46 0.02
C ALA A 86 -9.23 -0.22 -0.06
N ASN A 87 -9.98 -0.68 0.95
CA ASN A 87 -11.42 -0.46 1.02
C ASN A 87 -11.78 1.02 1.17
N ARG A 88 -11.08 1.74 2.06
CA ARG A 88 -11.27 3.18 2.27
C ARG A 88 -10.97 3.98 1.01
N VAL A 89 -9.87 3.66 0.33
CA VAL A 89 -9.49 4.32 -0.93
C VAL A 89 -10.52 4.04 -2.03
N TYR A 90 -11.04 2.82 -2.12
CA TYR A 90 -12.11 2.48 -3.05
C TYR A 90 -13.37 3.30 -2.77
N ALA A 91 -13.84 3.34 -1.53
CA ALA A 91 -15.03 4.09 -1.14
C ALA A 91 -14.88 5.59 -1.42
N ALA A 92 -13.71 6.17 -1.14
CA ALA A 92 -13.44 7.57 -1.42
C ALA A 92 -13.47 7.88 -2.93
N GLN A 93 -12.88 7.02 -3.76
CA GLN A 93 -12.90 7.19 -5.22
C GLN A 93 -14.29 6.97 -5.80
N GLU A 94 -15.07 6.00 -5.30
CA GLU A 94 -16.45 5.80 -5.75
C GLU A 94 -17.35 6.98 -5.35
N ALA A 95 -17.20 7.52 -4.14
CA ALA A 95 -17.92 8.72 -3.71
C ALA A 95 -17.62 9.92 -4.62
N GLN A 96 -16.34 10.13 -4.96
CA GLN A 96 -15.94 11.17 -5.89
C GLN A 96 -16.51 10.95 -7.30
N TYR A 97 -16.50 9.71 -7.78
CA TYR A 97 -17.07 9.35 -9.08
C TYR A 97 -18.56 9.65 -9.15
N GLN A 98 -19.33 9.23 -8.15
CA GLN A 98 -20.77 9.51 -8.09
C GLN A 98 -21.05 11.01 -7.98
N ALA A 99 -20.27 11.74 -7.18
CA ALA A 99 -20.42 13.20 -7.07
C ALA A 99 -20.21 13.91 -8.41
N ILE A 100 -19.25 13.45 -9.22
CA ILE A 100 -18.99 14.01 -10.55
C ILE A 100 -20.12 13.68 -11.53
N LEU A 101 -20.66 12.45 -11.50
CA LEU A 101 -21.79 12.09 -12.36
C LEU A 101 -23.04 12.92 -12.02
N GLN A 102 -23.26 13.23 -10.74
CA GLN A 102 -24.37 14.08 -10.30
C GLN A 102 -24.30 15.51 -10.84
N THR A 103 -23.12 16.00 -11.23
CA THR A 103 -22.99 17.31 -11.89
C THR A 103 -23.37 17.26 -13.39
N GLY A 104 -23.86 16.13 -13.89
CA GLY A 104 -24.21 15.94 -15.31
C GLY A 104 -23.01 15.59 -16.21
N ALA A 105 -21.85 15.26 -15.64
CA ALA A 105 -20.71 14.83 -16.43
C ALA A 105 -20.88 13.37 -16.89
N CYS A 106 -20.53 13.09 -18.15
CA CYS A 106 -20.55 11.74 -18.70
C CYS A 106 -19.15 11.14 -18.74
N VAL A 107 -19.06 9.82 -18.63
CA VAL A 107 -17.80 9.09 -18.81
C VAL A 107 -17.40 9.18 -20.28
N PRO A 108 -16.19 9.62 -20.63
CA PRO A 108 -15.76 9.71 -22.01
C PRO A 108 -15.47 8.31 -22.60
N ASP A 109 -15.76 8.12 -23.89
CA ASP A 109 -15.52 6.84 -24.58
C ASP A 109 -14.02 6.57 -24.79
N GLN A 110 -13.25 7.63 -25.05
CA GLN A 110 -11.81 7.56 -25.30
C GLN A 110 -11.01 8.12 -24.12
N LYS A 111 -9.79 7.60 -23.96
CA LYS A 111 -8.89 8.04 -22.88
C LYS A 111 -8.46 9.49 -23.13
N PRO A 112 -8.73 10.43 -22.21
CA PRO A 112 -8.22 11.78 -22.35
C PRO A 112 -6.69 11.83 -22.29
N ILE A 113 -6.06 12.59 -23.19
CA ILE A 113 -4.60 12.79 -23.20
C ILE A 113 -4.26 13.97 -22.29
N MET A 114 -3.47 13.71 -21.25
CA MET A 114 -3.00 14.77 -20.34
C MET A 114 -1.85 15.58 -20.96
N GLN A 115 -2.00 16.90 -20.94
CA GLN A 115 -0.89 17.82 -21.20
C GLN A 115 0.05 17.88 -19.99
N MET A 116 1.31 18.30 -20.21
CA MET A 116 2.31 18.46 -19.13
C MET A 116 1.80 19.33 -17.98
N SER A 117 1.05 20.40 -18.29
CA SER A 117 0.45 21.31 -17.32
C SER A 117 -0.59 20.63 -16.40
N ASP A 118 -1.25 19.58 -16.87
CA ASP A 118 -2.29 18.86 -16.11
C ASP A 118 -1.70 17.77 -15.19
N ARG A 119 -0.37 17.54 -15.24
CA ARG A 119 0.34 16.48 -14.49
C ARG A 119 0.78 16.87 -13.07
N GLY A 120 0.42 18.06 -12.60
CA GLY A 120 0.74 18.54 -11.24
C GLY A 120 0.53 17.49 -10.13
N PRO A 121 -0.64 16.81 -10.07
CA PRO A 121 -0.87 15.78 -9.06
C PRO A 121 0.10 14.58 -9.15
N ALA A 122 0.48 14.17 -10.37
CA ALA A 122 1.43 13.09 -10.56
C ALA A 122 2.85 13.48 -10.12
N ILE A 123 3.24 14.73 -10.38
CA ILE A 123 4.53 15.28 -9.94
C ILE A 123 4.58 15.33 -8.41
N ALA A 124 3.50 15.77 -7.76
CA ALA A 124 3.42 15.81 -6.29
C ALA A 124 3.58 14.41 -5.67
N VAL A 125 2.96 13.38 -6.24
CA VAL A 125 3.15 11.98 -5.81
C VAL A 125 4.60 11.55 -6.01
N GLY A 126 5.21 11.87 -7.16
CA GLY A 126 6.62 11.56 -7.42
C GLY A 126 7.56 12.19 -6.40
N ILE A 127 7.34 13.45 -6.04
CA ILE A 127 8.11 14.15 -5.01
C ILE A 127 7.91 13.48 -3.64
N ALA A 128 6.66 13.17 -3.27
CA ALA A 128 6.38 12.51 -1.99
C ALA A 128 7.09 11.16 -1.88
N VAL A 129 7.08 10.35 -2.95
CA VAL A 129 7.81 9.08 -3.01
C VAL A 129 9.32 9.30 -2.88
N ALA A 130 9.88 10.28 -3.59
CA ALA A 130 11.30 10.59 -3.51
C ALA A 130 11.72 11.02 -2.09
N VAL A 131 10.90 11.82 -1.41
CA VAL A 131 11.13 12.24 -0.01
C VAL A 131 11.07 11.04 0.93
N ILE A 132 10.08 10.16 0.80
CA ILE A 132 9.96 8.95 1.62
C ILE A 132 11.18 8.03 1.43
N ILE A 133 11.57 7.78 0.19
CA ILE A 133 12.75 6.95 -0.11
C ILE A 133 14.02 7.59 0.46
N GLY A 134 14.21 8.90 0.24
CA GLY A 134 15.35 9.64 0.78
C GLY A 134 15.42 9.58 2.30
N PHE A 135 14.29 9.70 2.98
CA PHE A 135 14.21 9.58 4.43
C PHE A 135 14.56 8.17 4.92
N ILE A 136 14.03 7.13 4.27
CA ILE A 136 14.34 5.74 4.61
C ILE A 136 15.84 5.47 4.46
N LEU A 137 16.44 5.91 3.36
CA LEU A 137 17.89 5.76 3.13
C LEU A 137 18.71 6.54 4.16
N PHE A 138 18.31 7.77 4.47
CA PHE A 138 18.98 8.57 5.48
C PHE A 138 19.00 7.86 6.84
N VAL A 139 17.85 7.37 7.30
CA VAL A 139 17.73 6.61 8.56
C VAL A 139 18.59 5.35 8.52
N ALA A 140 18.53 4.57 7.43
CA ALA A 140 19.31 3.34 7.31
C ALA A 140 20.83 3.56 7.33
N ILE A 141 21.32 4.70 6.83
CA ILE A 141 22.75 5.02 6.80
C ILE A 141 23.22 5.64 8.12
N THR A 142 22.36 6.37 8.82
CA THR A 142 22.76 7.17 10.00
C THR A 142 22.45 6.50 11.33
N LEU A 143 21.44 5.62 11.38
CA LEU A 143 20.95 4.98 12.60
C LEU A 143 21.04 3.44 12.56
N GLY A 144 21.25 2.84 11.38
CA GLY A 144 21.52 1.41 11.19
C GLY A 144 23.01 1.14 11.04
#